data_AF-D3Y148-F1
#
_entry.id   AF-D3Y148-F1
#
_cell.length_a   1.000
_cell.length_b   1.000
_cell.length_c   1.000
_cell.angle_alpha   90.00
_cell.angle_beta   90.00
_cell.angle_gamma   90.00
#
_symmetry.space_group_name_H-M   'P 1'
#
loop_
_entity.id
_entity.type
_entity.pdbx_description
1 polymer ?
#
loop_
_entity_poly.entity_id
_entity_poly.type
_entity_poly.pdbx_seq_one_letter_code
_entity_poly.pdbx_strand_id
1 'polypeptide(L)'
;MAGTLLLTASSGWNGACTAASRESVETHLLQGAPHTARADLDVVLPRHVHRDPAGPKRDCRRSHKSSPRRLSWLHAAHGAVRQSGPGPDPSSWSVPAWGLLHLVSKADCQWWVRRCVHRIEKGGAVMSGSQNYINHVALVLDASSSMSHLSRKVVEVADQQISYLARRSQELDQETRVTVYVFADKVECVIYDKDVLRMPSLKQLYRVGGMTALLAATLKSQKELAQTAQLYGDHSFLTFVLTDGQENASHRCQDAPVRDPRELVEAVAKMTETQEDNWTLAVLVPDQMGKREAMQCGFPKDNIAIWDATSTQGLEEAGQVIQQATEKFMVGRSQGIRGSRAVFSTGAETVNKDTIEAAGLTPANPSEYQLIPVAREATIRDWVVECGHTFRTGCAFYQLSKSEKIQARKQIAVLEKKTDRVYTGPEARALLGLPDMEARVKPDHNDDFTIFVQSTSVNRKLVPHTRLLLMS
;
A
#
# COMPACT_ATOMS: atom_id res chain seq x y z
N MET A 1 0.73 23.12 75.01
CA MET A 1 -0.05 24.35 74.74
C MET A 1 0.31 24.83 73.35
N ALA A 2 -0.70 25.26 72.57
CA ALA A 2 -0.70 26.12 71.36
C ALA A 2 0.58 26.15 70.49
N GLY A 3 0.56 25.68 69.23
CA GLY A 3 0.05 26.44 68.06
C GLY A 3 1.22 27.19 67.39
N THR A 4 1.33 27.53 66.11
CA THR A 4 0.59 27.35 64.87
C THR A 4 1.40 28.15 63.80
N LEU A 5 1.46 27.68 62.53
CA LEU A 5 1.81 28.39 61.26
C LEU A 5 3.29 28.83 61.02
N LEU A 6 3.89 28.91 59.81
CA LEU A 6 3.65 28.46 58.40
C LEU A 6 4.90 28.87 57.54
N LEU A 7 5.13 28.16 56.41
CA LEU A 7 5.84 28.56 55.15
C LEU A 7 7.38 28.73 55.21
N THR A 8 8.24 28.34 54.25
CA THR A 8 8.13 27.80 52.88
C THR A 8 9.50 27.29 52.39
N ALA A 9 9.45 26.26 51.54
CA ALA A 9 10.22 26.00 50.31
C ALA A 9 11.75 25.68 50.29
N SER A 10 11.99 24.53 49.62
CA SER A 10 13.05 24.15 48.66
C SER A 10 14.47 23.80 49.13
N SER A 11 14.72 22.47 49.14
CA SER A 11 15.97 21.75 48.85
C SER A 11 16.53 22.13 47.46
N GLY A 12 17.84 22.32 47.21
CA GLY A 12 19.01 21.49 47.55
C GLY A 12 19.33 20.60 46.33
N TRP A 13 20.32 20.87 45.47
CA TRP A 13 21.79 20.86 45.60
C TRP A 13 22.40 19.71 44.75
N ASN A 14 23.35 20.09 43.87
CA ASN A 14 24.57 19.38 43.41
C ASN A 14 24.45 18.00 42.71
N GLY A 15 25.30 17.63 41.74
CA GLY A 15 26.49 18.25 41.18
C GLY A 15 27.20 17.27 40.21
N ALA A 16 27.98 17.85 39.30
CA ALA A 16 29.17 17.39 38.57
C ALA A 16 29.44 15.89 38.29
N CYS A 17 29.81 15.58 37.03
CA CYS A 17 30.89 14.63 36.72
C CYS A 17 31.63 15.03 35.43
N THR A 18 32.96 15.06 35.55
CA THR A 18 33.99 15.44 34.58
C THR A 18 34.48 14.26 33.72
N ALA A 19 35.16 14.62 32.62
CA ALA A 19 35.73 13.79 31.57
C ALA A 19 37.06 13.05 31.91
N ALA A 20 37.57 12.31 30.90
CA ALA A 20 38.85 11.61 30.71
C ALA A 20 38.75 10.06 30.88
N SER A 21 39.41 9.18 30.13
CA SER A 21 40.39 9.24 29.02
C SER A 21 40.61 7.81 28.46
N ARG A 22 41.26 7.73 27.30
CA ARG A 22 41.78 6.54 26.58
C ARG A 22 42.63 5.59 27.45
N GLU A 23 42.60 4.28 27.14
CA GLU A 23 43.80 3.45 26.91
C GLU A 23 43.49 2.07 26.30
N SER A 24 44.45 1.58 25.51
CA SER A 24 44.49 0.33 24.72
C SER A 24 44.96 -0.87 25.55
N VAL A 25 44.57 -2.11 25.18
CA VAL A 25 45.42 -3.31 25.33
C VAL A 25 45.19 -4.30 24.17
N GLU A 26 46.31 -4.91 23.78
CA GLU A 26 46.68 -5.76 22.65
C GLU A 26 46.21 -7.22 22.64
N THR A 27 46.18 -7.73 21.40
CA THR A 27 46.43 -9.06 20.81
C THR A 27 46.70 -10.33 21.64
N HIS A 28 46.17 -11.46 21.12
CA HIS A 28 46.95 -12.69 20.89
C HIS A 28 46.57 -13.39 19.57
N LEU A 29 47.62 -13.72 18.80
CA LEU A 29 47.70 -14.46 17.53
C LEU A 29 47.49 -15.98 17.69
N LEU A 30 47.14 -16.66 16.58
CA LEU A 30 47.88 -17.76 15.89
C LEU A 30 46.96 -18.41 14.82
N GLN A 31 47.17 -18.16 13.52
CA GLN A 31 47.98 -18.92 12.54
C GLN A 31 47.28 -20.14 11.89
N GLY A 32 47.25 -20.17 10.55
CA GLY A 32 47.07 -21.41 9.77
C GLY A 32 46.48 -21.25 8.36
N ALA A 33 47.33 -21.00 7.36
CA ALA A 33 47.11 -21.28 5.93
C ALA A 33 48.48 -21.72 5.34
N PRO A 34 48.61 -22.24 4.10
CA PRO A 34 47.64 -22.76 3.12
C PRO A 34 48.03 -24.15 2.56
N HIS A 35 47.18 -24.79 1.73
CA HIS A 35 47.67 -25.73 0.72
C HIS A 35 46.86 -25.69 -0.58
N THR A 36 47.64 -25.71 -1.65
CA THR A 36 47.40 -25.73 -3.09
C THR A 36 46.75 -27.01 -3.61
N ALA A 37 45.90 -26.92 -4.64
CA ALA A 37 45.92 -27.85 -5.79
C ALA A 37 45.10 -27.30 -6.98
N ARG A 38 45.79 -27.15 -8.11
CA ARG A 38 45.24 -27.08 -9.47
C ARG A 38 44.69 -28.45 -9.87
N ALA A 39 43.65 -28.47 -10.70
CA ALA A 39 43.46 -29.50 -11.72
C ALA A 39 42.65 -28.91 -12.89
N ASP A 40 43.32 -28.81 -14.03
CA ASP A 40 42.75 -28.63 -15.36
C ASP A 40 41.84 -29.82 -15.71
N LEU A 41 40.80 -29.57 -16.52
CA LEU A 41 40.26 -30.56 -17.44
C LEU A 41 39.55 -29.86 -18.60
N ASP A 42 40.19 -30.01 -19.76
CA ASP A 42 39.76 -29.66 -21.10
C ASP A 42 38.56 -30.50 -21.60
N VAL A 43 38.13 -30.13 -22.82
CA VAL A 43 37.38 -30.89 -23.84
C VAL A 43 35.86 -31.00 -23.60
N VAL A 44 34.91 -30.80 -24.54
CA VAL A 44 34.85 -30.98 -26.00
C VAL A 44 33.67 -30.14 -26.56
N LEU A 45 33.87 -29.40 -27.66
CA LEU A 45 32.81 -28.95 -28.59
C LEU A 45 32.45 -30.07 -29.58
N PRO A 46 31.20 -30.14 -30.08
CA PRO A 46 31.00 -30.64 -31.43
C PRO A 46 30.32 -29.61 -32.35
N ARG A 47 30.94 -29.43 -33.52
CA ARG A 47 30.36 -28.86 -34.74
C ARG A 47 29.90 -29.96 -35.69
N HIS A 48 28.93 -29.58 -36.54
CA HIS A 48 28.44 -30.20 -37.79
C HIS A 48 27.49 -31.40 -37.60
N VAL A 49 26.38 -31.51 -38.34
CA VAL A 49 26.29 -31.65 -39.80
C VAL A 49 24.92 -31.20 -40.36
N HIS A 50 24.94 -30.71 -41.61
CA HIS A 50 23.83 -30.50 -42.56
C HIS A 50 22.72 -31.57 -42.57
N ARG A 51 21.48 -31.16 -42.83
CA ARG A 51 20.60 -31.74 -43.88
C ARG A 51 19.30 -30.95 -44.06
N ASP A 52 19.10 -30.41 -45.27
CA ASP A 52 17.79 -30.13 -45.85
C ASP A 52 17.02 -31.45 -46.09
N PRO A 53 15.68 -31.40 -46.16
CA PRO A 53 15.08 -31.52 -47.49
C PRO A 53 13.82 -30.65 -47.75
N ALA A 54 13.81 -30.07 -48.96
CA ALA A 54 12.73 -29.78 -49.89
C ALA A 54 11.22 -29.91 -49.50
N GLY A 55 10.54 -28.74 -49.55
CA GLY A 55 9.34 -28.42 -50.38
C GLY A 55 7.93 -28.89 -49.94
N PRO A 56 6.83 -28.49 -50.63
CA PRO A 56 6.62 -27.33 -51.54
C PRO A 56 5.28 -26.56 -51.27
N LYS A 57 4.94 -25.60 -52.16
CA LYS A 57 3.64 -24.91 -52.40
C LYS A 57 3.49 -23.54 -51.69
N ARG A 58 3.02 -22.46 -52.31
CA ARG A 58 2.30 -22.26 -53.59
C ARG A 58 2.52 -20.82 -54.05
N ASP A 59 2.76 -20.70 -55.34
CA ASP A 59 2.73 -19.49 -56.13
C ASP A 59 1.25 -19.18 -56.47
N CYS A 60 0.82 -17.92 -56.29
CA CYS A 60 -0.37 -17.37 -56.93
C CYS A 60 -0.11 -15.89 -57.25
N ARG A 61 0.51 -15.68 -58.42
CA ARG A 61 0.47 -14.43 -59.17
C ARG A 61 -0.93 -14.15 -59.72
N ARG A 62 -1.13 -12.85 -59.98
CA ARG A 62 -1.99 -12.15 -60.97
C ARG A 62 -3.12 -11.35 -60.32
N SER A 63 -3.40 -10.11 -60.73
CA SER A 63 -2.79 -9.24 -61.73
C SER A 63 -3.50 -7.89 -61.76
N HIS A 64 -2.70 -6.83 -61.92
CA HIS A 64 -2.88 -5.66 -62.78
C HIS A 64 -4.08 -4.69 -62.72
N LYS A 65 -3.66 -3.43 -62.91
CA LYS A 65 -4.26 -2.25 -63.59
C LYS A 65 -4.64 -1.14 -62.59
N SER A 66 -4.36 0.14 -62.78
CA SER A 66 -3.57 0.89 -63.76
C SER A 66 -3.69 2.38 -63.39
N SER A 67 -2.56 3.06 -63.21
CA SER A 67 -2.26 4.46 -63.56
C SER A 67 -3.10 5.67 -63.07
N PRO A 68 -2.50 6.88 -63.10
CA PRO A 68 -2.72 7.94 -62.13
C PRO A 68 -3.52 9.13 -62.68
N ARG A 69 -3.96 10.02 -61.79
CA ARG A 69 -4.32 11.40 -62.17
C ARG A 69 -3.42 12.40 -61.46
N ARG A 70 -2.60 13.08 -62.27
CA ARG A 70 -2.08 14.42 -62.02
C ARG A 70 -3.25 15.41 -62.05
N LEU A 71 -3.19 16.43 -61.22
CA LEU A 71 -3.43 17.82 -61.62
C LEU A 71 -2.75 18.74 -60.61
N SER A 72 -1.71 19.39 -61.12
CA SER A 72 -1.01 20.55 -60.58
C SER A 72 -1.87 21.80 -60.61
N TRP A 73 -1.71 22.68 -59.63
CA TRP A 73 -1.55 24.16 -59.73
C TRP A 73 -1.09 24.62 -58.32
N LEU A 74 -0.34 25.68 -58.05
CA LEU A 74 0.75 26.43 -58.67
C LEU A 74 1.26 27.36 -57.53
N HIS A 75 2.57 27.56 -57.51
CA HIS A 75 3.40 28.48 -56.72
C HIS A 75 2.82 29.74 -56.02
N ALA A 76 3.43 29.99 -54.86
CA ALA A 76 4.07 31.24 -54.39
C ALA A 76 3.25 32.37 -53.75
N ALA A 77 3.67 32.76 -52.54
CA ALA A 77 4.18 34.12 -52.30
C ALA A 77 5.02 34.17 -51.01
N HIS A 78 6.29 34.57 -51.18
CA HIS A 78 7.14 35.19 -50.17
C HIS A 78 6.54 36.53 -49.71
N GLY A 79 6.77 36.90 -48.46
CA GLY A 79 6.49 38.25 -47.96
C GLY A 79 7.07 38.48 -46.57
N ALA A 80 8.36 38.80 -46.50
CA ALA A 80 9.00 39.34 -45.31
C ALA A 80 8.86 40.86 -45.30
N VAL A 81 8.45 41.46 -44.18
CA VAL A 81 8.78 42.86 -43.84
C VAL A 81 9.06 42.95 -42.33
N ARG A 82 10.27 43.40 -42.02
CA ARG A 82 10.71 43.91 -40.71
C ARG A 82 10.36 45.40 -40.58
N GLN A 83 10.24 45.86 -39.33
CA GLN A 83 10.64 47.16 -38.72
C GLN A 83 9.56 47.61 -37.71
N SER A 84 9.80 48.28 -36.58
CA SER A 84 10.87 48.35 -35.57
C SER A 84 10.45 49.45 -34.57
N GLY A 85 10.20 49.09 -33.31
CA GLY A 85 10.24 49.94 -32.07
C GLY A 85 9.24 51.10 -31.90
N PRO A 86 9.17 51.75 -30.70
CA PRO A 86 9.83 51.45 -29.41
C PRO A 86 8.86 51.38 -28.19
N GLY A 87 9.37 50.87 -27.07
CA GLY A 87 8.75 50.95 -25.73
C GLY A 87 9.09 52.26 -24.98
N PRO A 88 8.77 52.37 -23.67
CA PRO A 88 7.72 53.27 -23.15
C PRO A 88 8.27 54.49 -22.39
N ASP A 89 7.43 55.50 -22.17
CA ASP A 89 7.68 56.61 -21.23
C ASP A 89 6.50 56.78 -20.24
N PRO A 90 6.74 57.05 -18.94
CA PRO A 90 5.76 56.94 -17.87
C PRO A 90 5.28 58.32 -17.40
N SER A 91 4.07 58.74 -17.76
CA SER A 91 3.35 59.82 -17.05
C SER A 91 1.92 60.01 -17.58
N SER A 92 0.99 59.19 -17.09
CA SER A 92 -0.43 59.59 -17.06
C SER A 92 -1.19 58.73 -16.06
N TRP A 93 -1.21 59.18 -14.80
CA TRP A 93 -2.13 58.69 -13.79
C TRP A 93 -3.48 59.38 -13.99
N SER A 94 -4.49 58.61 -14.36
CA SER A 94 -5.90 58.99 -14.21
C SER A 94 -6.74 57.74 -14.01
N VAL A 95 -7.29 57.63 -12.80
CA VAL A 95 -8.14 56.54 -12.30
C VAL A 95 -9.47 56.50 -13.05
N PRO A 96 -9.99 55.31 -13.42
CA PRO A 96 -11.43 55.11 -13.56
C PRO A 96 -11.99 54.17 -12.51
N ALA A 97 -13.25 54.48 -12.19
CA ALA A 97 -14.07 53.98 -11.13
C ALA A 97 -14.39 52.47 -11.20
N TRP A 98 -14.75 51.97 -10.03
CA TRP A 98 -15.25 50.64 -9.73
C TRP A 98 -16.43 50.23 -10.62
N GLY A 99 -16.41 48.99 -11.11
CA GLY A 99 -17.57 48.38 -11.74
C GLY A 99 -17.26 47.06 -12.45
N LEU A 100 -17.27 45.95 -11.72
CA LEU A 100 -17.97 44.68 -12.03
C LEU A 100 -17.35 43.54 -11.21
N LEU A 101 -18.03 43.16 -10.14
CA LEU A 101 -17.88 41.88 -9.48
C LEU A 101 -19.28 41.25 -9.37
N HIS A 102 -19.31 39.92 -9.45
CA HIS A 102 -20.41 38.99 -9.13
C HIS A 102 -21.21 38.36 -10.28
N LEU A 103 -20.82 37.12 -10.56
CA LEU A 103 -21.77 36.02 -10.77
C LEU A 103 -21.28 34.83 -9.92
N VAL A 104 -21.57 34.90 -8.62
CA VAL A 104 -21.68 33.72 -7.76
C VAL A 104 -23.17 33.54 -7.49
N SER A 105 -23.69 32.36 -7.79
CA SER A 105 -25.09 32.01 -7.64
C SER A 105 -25.53 32.18 -6.18
N LYS A 106 -26.70 32.78 -5.95
CA LYS A 106 -27.33 32.93 -4.62
C LYS A 106 -27.53 31.59 -3.89
N ALA A 107 -27.44 30.45 -4.58
CA ALA A 107 -27.55 29.12 -3.96
C ALA A 107 -26.31 28.74 -3.12
N ASP A 108 -25.10 29.19 -3.52
CA ASP A 108 -23.85 28.79 -2.88
C ASP A 108 -23.60 29.52 -1.54
N CYS A 109 -24.03 30.78 -1.46
CA CYS A 109 -23.99 31.55 -0.20
C CYS A 109 -25.03 31.06 0.82
N GLN A 110 -26.18 30.53 0.38
CA GLN A 110 -27.19 30.02 1.30
C GLN A 110 -26.78 28.69 1.96
N TRP A 111 -25.93 27.89 1.30
CA TRP A 111 -25.38 26.65 1.88
C TRP A 111 -24.38 26.93 3.01
N TRP A 112 -23.48 27.90 2.82
CA TRP A 112 -22.49 28.30 3.85
C TRP A 112 -23.13 28.95 5.08
N VAL A 113 -24.12 29.84 4.88
CA VAL A 113 -24.79 30.54 5.99
C VAL A 113 -25.69 29.59 6.80
N ARG A 114 -26.35 28.61 6.15
CA ARG A 114 -27.15 27.60 6.86
C ARG A 114 -26.31 26.66 7.74
N ARG A 115 -25.06 26.35 7.35
CA ARG A 115 -24.13 25.52 8.14
C ARG A 115 -23.62 26.24 9.40
N CYS A 116 -23.51 27.57 9.37
CA CYS A 116 -23.08 28.36 10.53
C CYS A 116 -24.20 28.58 11.55
N VAL A 117 -25.43 28.82 11.09
CA VAL A 117 -26.56 29.15 11.99
C VAL A 117 -27.12 27.90 12.70
N HIS A 118 -27.06 26.70 12.09
CA HIS A 118 -27.56 25.49 12.75
C HIS A 118 -26.66 24.96 13.89
N ARG A 119 -25.42 25.47 14.03
CA ARG A 119 -24.47 25.02 15.05
C ARG A 119 -24.60 25.78 16.38
N ILE A 120 -25.28 26.92 16.41
CA ILE A 120 -25.31 27.80 17.59
C ILE A 120 -26.50 27.50 18.54
N GLU A 121 -27.56 26.82 18.10
CA GLU A 121 -28.79 26.70 18.88
C GLU A 121 -29.03 25.36 19.60
N LYS A 122 -28.06 24.44 19.63
CA LYS A 122 -28.18 23.22 20.47
C LYS A 122 -26.98 23.02 21.38
N GLY A 123 -27.14 23.53 22.60
CA GLY A 123 -26.80 22.85 23.86
C GLY A 123 -25.34 22.45 24.07
N GLY A 124 -24.71 23.08 25.06
CA GLY A 124 -23.35 22.78 25.52
C GLY A 124 -23.10 21.30 25.77
N ALA A 125 -22.30 20.71 24.88
CA ALA A 125 -21.45 19.57 25.15
C ALA A 125 -20.04 19.99 24.72
N VAL A 126 -19.04 19.71 25.55
CA VAL A 126 -17.63 19.92 25.23
C VAL A 126 -17.34 19.17 23.93
N MET A 127 -17.17 19.90 22.82
CA MET A 127 -16.78 19.32 21.55
C MET A 127 -15.32 18.85 21.67
N SER A 128 -15.10 17.54 21.69
CA SER A 128 -13.83 16.99 21.20
C SER A 128 -13.66 17.51 19.78
N GLY A 129 -12.60 18.27 19.51
CA GLY A 129 -12.38 18.89 18.20
C GLY A 129 -12.56 17.87 17.09
N SER A 130 -13.45 18.15 16.12
CA SER A 130 -13.60 17.31 14.94
C SER A 130 -12.26 17.30 14.21
N GLN A 131 -11.53 16.19 14.31
CA GLN A 131 -10.21 16.04 13.71
C GLN A 131 -10.36 16.09 12.18
N ASN A 132 -9.74 17.09 11.55
CA ASN A 132 -9.84 17.30 10.10
C ASN A 132 -8.89 16.32 9.38
N TYR A 133 -9.40 15.16 8.98
CA TYR A 133 -8.61 14.13 8.30
C TYR A 133 -8.44 14.47 6.81
N ILE A 134 -7.19 14.46 6.36
CA ILE A 134 -6.79 14.68 4.97
C ILE A 134 -6.01 13.44 4.49
N ASN A 135 -6.56 12.72 3.52
CA ASN A 135 -5.98 11.52 2.95
C ASN A 135 -5.39 11.82 1.57
N HIS A 136 -4.10 11.61 1.40
CA HIS A 136 -3.40 11.72 0.12
C HIS A 136 -3.19 10.32 -0.47
N VAL A 137 -4.02 9.95 -1.45
CA VAL A 137 -3.95 8.65 -2.11
C VAL A 137 -3.21 8.78 -3.43
N ALA A 138 -2.14 8.04 -3.63
CA ALA A 138 -1.36 8.05 -4.86
C ALA A 138 -1.45 6.72 -5.60
N LEU A 139 -1.79 6.77 -6.89
CA LEU A 139 -1.74 5.63 -7.81
C LEU A 139 -0.53 5.80 -8.72
N VAL A 140 0.45 4.90 -8.64
CA VAL A 140 1.66 4.88 -9.47
C VAL A 140 1.54 3.71 -10.44
N LEU A 141 1.12 4.03 -11.66
CA LEU A 141 0.67 3.04 -12.64
C LEU A 141 1.75 2.79 -13.69
N ASP A 142 2.20 1.54 -13.79
CA ASP A 142 3.09 1.09 -14.86
C ASP A 142 2.37 1.17 -16.20
N ALA A 143 3.02 1.79 -17.17
CA ALA A 143 2.61 1.91 -18.56
C ALA A 143 3.73 1.46 -19.50
N SER A 144 4.59 0.55 -19.07
CA SER A 144 5.56 -0.12 -19.92
C SER A 144 4.88 -0.87 -21.08
N SER A 145 5.66 -1.26 -22.09
CA SER A 145 5.13 -1.88 -23.30
C SER A 145 4.38 -3.21 -23.04
N SER A 146 4.74 -3.94 -21.98
CA SER A 146 4.04 -5.16 -21.54
C SER A 146 2.60 -4.88 -21.18
N MET A 147 2.27 -3.70 -20.62
CA MET A 147 0.91 -3.33 -20.23
C MET A 147 -0.05 -3.07 -21.40
N SER A 148 0.39 -3.24 -22.65
CA SER A 148 -0.41 -2.91 -23.84
C SER A 148 -1.73 -3.69 -23.94
N HIS A 149 -1.75 -4.98 -23.56
CA HIS A 149 -2.98 -5.79 -23.53
C HIS A 149 -3.93 -5.40 -22.39
N LEU A 150 -3.42 -4.77 -21.33
CA LEU A 150 -4.19 -4.34 -20.16
C LEU A 150 -4.57 -2.86 -20.17
N SER A 151 -4.00 -2.04 -21.06
CA SER A 151 -4.07 -0.58 -21.03
C SER A 151 -5.49 -0.02 -20.84
N ARG A 152 -6.48 -0.53 -21.59
CA ARG A 152 -7.88 -0.09 -21.44
C ARG A 152 -8.43 -0.43 -20.06
N LYS A 153 -8.09 -1.61 -19.55
CA LYS A 153 -8.61 -2.10 -18.28
C LYS A 153 -7.96 -1.40 -17.09
N VAL A 154 -6.69 -1.00 -17.19
CA VAL A 154 -6.02 -0.17 -16.17
C VAL A 154 -6.77 1.15 -15.99
N VAL A 155 -7.11 1.83 -17.09
CA VAL A 155 -7.90 3.07 -17.05
C VAL A 155 -9.26 2.83 -16.40
N GLU A 156 -9.97 1.77 -16.79
CA GLU A 156 -11.29 1.44 -16.23
C GLU A 156 -11.23 1.18 -14.73
N VAL A 157 -10.29 0.35 -14.27
CA VAL A 157 -10.11 0.00 -12.86
C VAL A 157 -9.70 1.24 -12.05
N ALA A 158 -8.77 2.06 -12.55
CA ALA A 158 -8.37 3.27 -11.88
C ALA A 158 -9.51 4.30 -11.75
N ASP A 159 -10.29 4.51 -12.81
CA ASP A 159 -11.47 5.39 -12.79
C ASP A 159 -12.55 4.87 -11.80
N GLN A 160 -12.71 3.54 -11.69
CA GLN A 160 -13.57 2.91 -10.69
C GLN A 160 -13.05 3.12 -9.26
N GLN A 161 -11.74 3.01 -9.02
CA GLN A 161 -11.12 3.28 -7.71
C GLN A 161 -11.30 4.75 -7.31
N ILE A 162 -11.11 5.69 -8.23
CA ILE A 162 -11.34 7.12 -8.00
C ILE A 162 -12.81 7.38 -7.62
N SER A 163 -13.75 6.77 -8.35
CA SER A 163 -15.19 6.89 -8.05
C SER A 163 -15.54 6.32 -6.67
N TYR A 164 -14.89 5.21 -6.29
CA TYR A 164 -15.03 4.62 -4.96
C TYR A 164 -14.53 5.56 -3.86
N LEU A 165 -13.32 6.10 -4.01
CA LEU A 165 -12.72 7.05 -3.08
C LEU A 165 -13.58 8.31 -2.91
N ALA A 166 -14.14 8.84 -4.00
CA ALA A 166 -15.03 10.00 -3.97
C ALA A 166 -16.25 9.76 -3.06
N ARG A 167 -16.91 8.61 -3.23
CA ARG A 167 -18.03 8.23 -2.39
C ARG A 167 -17.63 8.06 -0.92
N ARG A 168 -16.52 7.36 -0.63
CA ARG A 168 -16.07 7.15 0.77
C ARG A 168 -15.61 8.42 1.46
N SER A 169 -14.98 9.33 0.72
CA SER A 169 -14.63 10.67 1.22
C SER A 169 -15.87 11.41 1.74
N GLN A 170 -16.98 11.35 1.01
CA GLN A 170 -18.25 11.95 1.44
C GLN A 170 -18.90 11.21 2.60
N GLU A 171 -18.93 9.87 2.55
CA GLU A 171 -19.58 9.04 3.59
C GLU A 171 -18.88 9.15 4.95
N LEU A 172 -17.56 9.35 4.96
CA LEU A 172 -16.75 9.46 6.18
C LEU A 172 -16.43 10.90 6.60
N ASP A 173 -16.86 11.91 5.83
CA ASP A 173 -16.49 13.33 6.00
C ASP A 173 -14.97 13.53 6.14
N GLN A 174 -14.20 12.82 5.30
CA GLN A 174 -12.74 12.93 5.24
C GLN A 174 -12.34 13.56 3.91
N GLU A 175 -11.46 14.56 3.94
CA GLU A 175 -10.92 15.15 2.72
C GLU A 175 -9.99 14.14 2.05
N THR A 176 -10.28 13.75 0.81
CA THR A 176 -9.44 12.83 0.05
C THR A 176 -8.91 13.51 -1.20
N ARG A 177 -7.59 13.55 -1.33
CA ARG A 177 -6.88 14.05 -2.50
C ARG A 177 -6.18 12.89 -3.20
N VAL A 178 -6.21 12.90 -4.54
CA VAL A 178 -5.64 11.85 -5.37
C VAL A 178 -4.53 12.40 -6.25
N THR A 179 -3.41 11.67 -6.27
CA THR A 179 -2.29 11.89 -7.19
C THR A 179 -2.15 10.66 -8.09
N VAL A 180 -1.86 10.87 -9.37
CA VAL A 180 -1.66 9.78 -10.33
C VAL A 180 -0.34 9.99 -11.04
N TYR A 181 0.53 8.99 -10.93
CA TYR A 181 1.74 8.86 -11.72
C TYR A 181 1.54 7.78 -12.78
N VAL A 182 2.04 8.03 -13.97
CA VAL A 182 2.14 7.04 -15.05
C VAL A 182 3.62 6.90 -15.37
N PHE A 183 4.13 5.67 -15.41
CA PHE A 183 5.57 5.45 -15.60
C PHE A 183 5.88 4.36 -16.61
N ALA A 184 7.01 4.55 -17.30
CA ALA A 184 7.67 3.54 -18.11
C ALA A 184 9.19 3.77 -18.03
N ASP A 185 9.86 4.18 -19.12
CA ASP A 185 11.25 4.68 -19.08
C ASP A 185 11.38 6.03 -18.34
N LYS A 186 10.26 6.75 -18.26
CA LYS A 186 10.10 8.07 -17.67
C LYS A 186 8.93 8.04 -16.70
N VAL A 187 8.93 8.96 -15.74
CA VAL A 187 7.89 9.04 -14.72
C VAL A 187 7.15 10.36 -14.87
N GLU A 188 5.86 10.31 -15.17
CA GLU A 188 5.02 11.49 -15.34
C GLU A 188 3.97 11.58 -14.24
N CYS A 189 3.96 12.68 -13.50
CA CYS A 189 2.85 13.03 -12.60
C CYS A 189 1.73 13.66 -13.44
N VAL A 190 0.72 12.86 -13.81
CA VAL A 190 -0.36 13.32 -14.71
C VAL A 190 -1.47 14.06 -13.96
N ILE A 191 -1.62 13.78 -12.66
CA ILE A 191 -2.53 14.48 -11.76
C ILE A 191 -1.84 14.61 -10.41
N TYR A 192 -1.74 15.82 -9.87
CA TYR A 192 -1.14 16.06 -8.56
C TYR A 192 -2.17 16.58 -7.56
N ASP A 193 -2.24 15.92 -6.41
CA ASP A 193 -2.95 16.31 -5.19
C ASP A 193 -4.35 16.92 -5.41
N LYS A 194 -5.12 16.31 -6.31
CA LYS A 194 -6.42 16.83 -6.74
C LYS A 194 -7.53 16.28 -5.86
N ASP A 195 -8.46 17.14 -5.47
CA ASP A 195 -9.70 16.71 -4.80
C ASP A 195 -10.40 15.59 -5.59
N VAL A 196 -10.62 14.46 -4.90
CA VAL A 196 -11.18 13.24 -5.49
C VAL A 196 -12.54 13.48 -6.14
N LEU A 197 -13.34 14.41 -5.62
CA LEU A 197 -14.68 14.74 -6.14
C LEU A 197 -14.64 15.42 -7.51
N ARG A 198 -13.45 15.84 -7.95
CA ARG A 198 -13.23 16.62 -9.18
C ARG A 198 -12.26 15.92 -10.13
N MET A 199 -11.97 14.64 -9.91
CA MET A 199 -11.00 13.88 -10.69
C MET A 199 -11.49 13.65 -12.13
N PRO A 200 -10.65 13.91 -13.15
CA PRO A 200 -10.93 13.53 -14.53
C PRO A 200 -10.67 12.03 -14.74
N SER A 201 -11.24 11.47 -15.82
CA SER A 201 -10.89 10.12 -16.28
C SER A 201 -9.43 10.06 -16.77
N LEU A 202 -8.77 8.92 -16.56
CA LEU A 202 -7.39 8.69 -17.01
C LEU A 202 -7.25 8.34 -18.50
N LYS A 203 -8.35 8.24 -19.25
CA LYS A 203 -8.36 7.77 -20.65
C LYS A 203 -7.40 8.49 -21.60
N GLN A 204 -7.14 9.78 -21.38
CA GLN A 204 -6.21 10.56 -22.21
C GLN A 204 -4.81 10.70 -21.61
N LEU A 205 -4.65 10.29 -20.35
CA LEU A 205 -3.46 10.49 -19.53
C LEU A 205 -2.61 9.22 -19.43
N TYR A 206 -3.19 8.05 -19.69
CA TYR A 206 -2.48 6.78 -19.64
C TYR A 206 -2.08 6.32 -21.05
N ARG A 207 -0.78 6.25 -21.32
CA ARG A 207 -0.22 5.82 -22.61
C ARG A 207 0.90 4.81 -22.40
N VAL A 208 0.77 3.65 -23.02
CA VAL A 208 1.77 2.59 -22.89
C VAL A 208 2.95 2.78 -23.84
N GLY A 209 4.13 2.34 -23.41
CA GLY A 209 5.34 2.29 -24.21
C GLY A 209 6.59 2.24 -23.32
N GLY A 210 7.74 1.89 -23.89
CA GLY A 210 8.99 1.86 -23.14
C GLY A 210 9.14 0.64 -22.21
N MET A 211 10.11 0.75 -21.32
CA MET A 211 10.54 -0.23 -20.32
C MET A 211 9.98 0.12 -18.92
N THR A 212 10.47 -0.52 -17.86
CA THR A 212 9.87 -0.45 -16.51
C THR A 212 10.85 0.20 -15.52
N ALA A 213 10.68 1.49 -15.23
CA ALA A 213 11.45 2.24 -14.23
C ALA A 213 10.73 2.32 -12.87
N LEU A 214 10.47 1.15 -12.27
CA LEU A 214 9.75 0.96 -11.01
C LEU A 214 10.36 1.74 -9.84
N LEU A 215 11.68 1.66 -9.62
CA LEU A 215 12.35 2.33 -8.50
C LEU A 215 12.35 3.85 -8.67
N ALA A 216 12.60 4.34 -9.88
CA ALA A 216 12.56 5.77 -10.18
C ALA A 216 11.14 6.32 -9.97
N ALA A 217 10.11 5.59 -10.43
CA ALA A 217 8.71 5.98 -10.23
C ALA A 217 8.34 6.05 -8.75
N THR A 218 8.75 5.04 -7.99
CA THR A 218 8.51 4.97 -6.54
C THR A 218 9.20 6.13 -5.82
N LEU A 219 10.51 6.30 -6.01
CA LEU A 219 11.27 7.36 -5.36
C LEU A 219 10.78 8.77 -5.73
N LYS A 220 10.48 9.02 -7.01
CA LYS A 220 9.92 10.30 -7.46
C LYS A 220 8.58 10.58 -6.79
N SER A 221 7.67 9.60 -6.80
CA SER A 221 6.33 9.77 -6.22
C SER A 221 6.39 10.14 -4.73
N GLN A 222 7.22 9.44 -3.96
CA GLN A 222 7.35 9.70 -2.52
C GLN A 222 8.01 11.06 -2.27
N LYS A 223 9.04 11.41 -3.04
CA LYS A 223 9.73 12.69 -2.93
C LYS A 223 8.81 13.88 -3.22
N GLU A 224 8.00 13.80 -4.27
CA GLU A 224 7.09 14.88 -4.67
C GLU A 224 5.87 14.99 -3.74
N LEU A 225 5.35 13.86 -3.24
CA LEU A 225 4.29 13.87 -2.20
C LEU A 225 4.79 14.45 -0.88
N ALA A 226 6.07 14.25 -0.54
CA ALA A 226 6.65 14.79 0.70
C ALA A 226 6.73 16.33 0.71
N GLN A 227 6.52 16.97 -0.45
CA GLN A 227 6.45 18.44 -0.57
C GLN A 227 5.07 18.99 -0.18
N THR A 228 4.06 18.14 0.03
CA THR A 228 2.74 18.56 0.46
C THR A 228 2.80 19.20 1.85
N ALA A 229 2.24 20.41 1.98
CA ALA A 229 2.20 21.12 3.25
C ALA A 229 1.23 20.44 4.22
N GLN A 230 1.73 20.06 5.40
CA GLN A 230 0.96 19.32 6.42
C GLN A 230 0.64 20.15 7.68
N LEU A 231 0.70 21.49 7.59
CA LEU A 231 0.58 22.40 8.74
C LEU A 231 -0.78 22.30 9.45
N TYR A 232 -1.85 21.97 8.73
CA TYR A 232 -3.21 21.95 9.26
C TYR A 232 -3.96 20.68 8.88
N GLY A 233 -4.65 20.10 9.86
CA GLY A 233 -5.33 18.82 9.68
C GLY A 233 -4.39 17.65 9.95
N ASP A 234 -4.97 16.46 10.04
CA ASP A 234 -4.24 15.22 10.19
C ASP A 234 -4.05 14.63 8.80
N HIS A 235 -2.81 14.67 8.31
CA HIS A 235 -2.46 14.18 6.98
C HIS A 235 -1.99 12.73 7.03
N SER A 236 -2.42 11.94 6.08
CA SER A 236 -1.87 10.60 5.83
C SER A 236 -1.70 10.33 4.34
N PHE A 237 -0.67 9.54 4.00
CA PHE A 237 -0.26 9.25 2.63
C PHE A 237 -0.34 7.76 2.36
N LEU A 238 -1.11 7.39 1.32
CA LEU A 238 -1.31 6.01 0.90
C LEU A 238 -0.95 5.87 -0.58
N THR A 239 0.17 5.23 -0.87
CA THR A 239 0.66 5.01 -2.24
C THR A 239 0.52 3.56 -2.66
N PHE A 240 -0.10 3.33 -3.81
CA PHE A 240 -0.14 2.03 -4.49
C PHE A 240 0.65 2.10 -5.81
N VAL A 241 1.71 1.30 -5.89
CA VAL A 241 2.48 1.09 -7.11
C VAL A 241 1.98 -0.18 -7.79
N LEU A 242 1.59 -0.13 -9.06
CA LEU A 242 1.06 -1.27 -9.82
C LEU A 242 1.92 -1.52 -11.04
N THR A 243 2.47 -2.73 -11.17
CA THR A 243 3.30 -3.15 -12.31
C THR A 243 2.99 -4.59 -12.74
N ASP A 244 3.11 -4.87 -14.04
CA ASP A 244 3.07 -6.22 -14.61
C ASP A 244 4.47 -6.81 -14.89
N GLY A 245 5.52 -6.07 -14.57
CA GLY A 245 6.88 -6.36 -15.00
C GLY A 245 7.92 -6.15 -13.91
N GLN A 246 9.16 -6.44 -14.29
CA GLN A 246 10.35 -6.34 -13.45
C GLN A 246 11.07 -5.01 -13.71
N GLU A 247 11.72 -4.47 -12.68
CA GLU A 247 12.57 -3.29 -12.77
C GLU A 247 13.72 -3.51 -13.78
N ASN A 248 13.84 -2.63 -14.77
CA ASN A 248 14.86 -2.76 -15.80
C ASN A 248 15.34 -1.43 -16.43
N ALA A 249 14.85 -0.28 -15.95
CA ALA A 249 15.07 1.01 -16.61
C ALA A 249 15.38 2.19 -15.67
N SER A 250 15.19 2.07 -14.36
CA SER A 250 15.37 3.17 -13.40
C SER A 250 16.77 3.79 -13.45
N HIS A 251 17.83 2.99 -13.60
CA HIS A 251 19.20 3.49 -13.74
C HIS A 251 19.41 4.42 -14.96
N ARG A 252 18.58 4.29 -16.00
CA ARG A 252 18.57 5.17 -17.20
C ARG A 252 17.46 6.22 -17.17
N CYS A 253 16.53 6.15 -16.22
CA CYS A 253 15.40 7.07 -16.12
C CYS A 253 15.86 8.47 -15.73
N GLN A 254 15.47 9.50 -16.48
CA GLN A 254 15.90 10.88 -16.19
C GLN A 254 15.53 11.32 -14.76
N ASP A 255 14.41 10.83 -14.25
CA ASP A 255 13.85 11.17 -12.95
C ASP A 255 14.49 10.44 -11.76
N ALA A 256 15.37 9.46 -12.02
CA ALA A 256 16.04 8.72 -10.96
C ALA A 256 17.02 9.62 -10.18
N PRO A 257 17.01 9.57 -8.83
CA PRO A 257 17.89 10.41 -8.01
C PRO A 257 19.38 10.02 -8.16
N VAL A 258 19.64 8.76 -8.49
CA VAL A 258 20.97 8.19 -8.72
C VAL A 258 20.92 7.24 -9.91
N ARG A 259 22.09 6.97 -10.51
CA ARG A 259 22.22 6.10 -11.69
C ARG A 259 22.64 4.69 -11.35
N ASP A 260 23.24 4.46 -10.19
CA ASP A 260 23.66 3.13 -9.78
C ASP A 260 22.44 2.30 -9.33
N PRO A 261 22.23 1.08 -9.88
CA PRO A 261 21.11 0.23 -9.49
C PRO A 261 21.09 -0.15 -8.00
N ARG A 262 22.25 -0.36 -7.36
CA ARG A 262 22.31 -0.73 -5.95
C ARG A 262 21.94 0.46 -5.07
N GLU A 263 22.44 1.65 -5.41
CA GLU A 263 22.06 2.87 -4.70
C GLU A 263 20.56 3.19 -4.84
N LEU A 264 19.93 2.84 -5.97
CA LEU A 264 18.47 2.95 -6.12
C LEU A 264 17.71 2.03 -5.16
N VAL A 265 18.14 0.77 -5.04
CA VAL A 265 17.57 -0.19 -4.10
C VAL A 265 17.75 0.29 -2.66
N GLU A 266 18.96 0.73 -2.30
CA GLU A 266 19.25 1.31 -0.98
C GLU A 266 18.40 2.55 -0.71
N ALA A 267 18.18 3.40 -1.71
CA ALA A 267 17.33 4.58 -1.57
C ALA A 267 15.87 4.20 -1.29
N VAL A 268 15.33 3.15 -1.93
CA VAL A 268 13.97 2.64 -1.64
C VAL A 268 13.92 2.06 -0.23
N ALA A 269 14.86 1.18 0.13
CA ALA A 269 14.89 0.58 1.48
C ALA A 269 15.02 1.64 2.58
N LYS A 270 15.91 2.62 2.40
CA LYS A 270 16.08 3.72 3.36
C LYS A 270 14.83 4.59 3.45
N MET A 271 14.19 4.90 2.33
CA MET A 271 12.98 5.70 2.30
C MET A 271 11.83 4.99 3.02
N THR A 272 11.65 3.67 2.82
CA THR A 272 10.59 2.92 3.52
C THR A 272 10.86 2.76 5.03
N GLU A 273 12.13 2.65 5.43
CA GLU A 273 12.51 2.56 6.85
C GLU A 273 12.35 3.89 7.61
N THR A 274 12.72 5.00 6.96
CA THR A 274 12.75 6.34 7.58
C THR A 274 11.46 7.14 7.43
N GLN A 275 10.47 6.61 6.72
CA GLN A 275 9.15 7.23 6.56
C GLN A 275 8.43 7.39 7.91
N GLU A 276 7.75 8.53 8.06
CA GLU A 276 6.90 8.82 9.21
C GLU A 276 5.72 7.85 9.31
N ASP A 277 5.12 7.76 10.49
CA ASP A 277 4.04 6.82 10.80
C ASP A 277 2.75 7.05 9.99
N ASN A 278 2.61 8.23 9.39
CA ASN A 278 1.49 8.60 8.54
C ASN A 278 1.68 8.25 7.05
N TRP A 279 2.77 7.57 6.70
CA TRP A 279 3.07 7.12 5.34
C TRP A 279 2.81 5.64 5.15
N THR A 280 2.42 5.29 3.93
CA THR A 280 2.10 3.93 3.55
C THR A 280 2.42 3.74 2.08
N LEU A 281 3.37 2.86 1.79
CA LEU A 281 3.78 2.50 0.42
C LEU A 281 3.53 1.01 0.18
N ALA A 282 2.73 0.70 -0.82
CA ALA A 282 2.38 -0.66 -1.20
C ALA A 282 2.63 -0.89 -2.69
N VAL A 283 3.04 -2.10 -3.06
CA VAL A 283 3.31 -2.48 -4.46
C VAL A 283 2.56 -3.75 -4.85
N LEU A 284 1.99 -3.76 -6.05
CA LEU A 284 1.28 -4.88 -6.65
C LEU A 284 2.10 -5.39 -7.85
N VAL A 285 2.46 -6.67 -7.80
CA VAL A 285 3.38 -7.34 -8.74
C VAL A 285 2.72 -8.58 -9.37
N PRO A 286 3.14 -9.03 -10.57
CA PRO A 286 2.40 -10.02 -11.35
C PRO A 286 2.43 -11.45 -10.78
N ASP A 287 3.48 -11.82 -10.04
CA ASP A 287 3.67 -13.19 -9.58
C ASP A 287 4.65 -13.29 -8.39
N GLN A 288 4.97 -14.53 -8.00
CA GLN A 288 5.94 -14.81 -6.93
C GLN A 288 7.37 -14.37 -7.27
N MET A 289 7.74 -14.34 -8.56
CA MET A 289 9.05 -13.83 -8.99
C MET A 289 9.09 -12.31 -8.78
N GLY A 290 8.05 -11.60 -9.22
CA GLY A 290 7.86 -10.17 -8.99
C GLY A 290 7.86 -9.83 -7.50
N LYS A 291 7.26 -10.67 -6.64
CA LYS A 291 7.33 -10.48 -5.18
C LYS A 291 8.76 -10.58 -4.65
N ARG A 292 9.51 -11.60 -5.07
CA ARG A 292 10.92 -11.75 -4.66
C ARG A 292 11.77 -10.58 -5.12
N GLU A 293 11.56 -10.11 -6.35
CA GLU A 293 12.25 -8.95 -6.87
C GLU A 293 11.89 -7.67 -6.12
N ALA A 294 10.61 -7.39 -5.88
CA ALA A 294 10.19 -6.24 -5.10
C ALA A 294 10.84 -6.24 -3.71
N MET A 295 10.95 -7.40 -3.05
CA MET A 295 11.70 -7.51 -1.79
C MET A 295 13.19 -7.18 -1.98
N GLN A 296 13.83 -7.69 -3.03
CA GLN A 296 15.23 -7.35 -3.35
C GLN A 296 15.42 -5.88 -3.70
N CYS A 297 14.37 -5.23 -4.21
CA CYS A 297 14.32 -3.81 -4.51
C CYS A 297 14.05 -2.92 -3.30
N GLY A 298 13.93 -3.47 -2.09
CA GLY A 298 13.76 -2.73 -0.85
C GLY A 298 12.31 -2.48 -0.43
N PHE A 299 11.32 -3.07 -1.11
CA PHE A 299 9.93 -3.01 -0.67
C PHE A 299 9.70 -3.95 0.52
N PRO A 300 8.98 -3.50 1.58
CA PRO A 300 8.63 -4.36 2.71
C PRO A 300 7.76 -5.54 2.27
N LYS A 301 8.10 -6.76 2.72
CA LYS A 301 7.41 -8.01 2.38
C LYS A 301 5.89 -7.92 2.50
N ASP A 302 5.42 -7.25 3.56
CA ASP A 302 4.00 -7.21 3.95
C ASP A 302 3.21 -6.10 3.24
N ASN A 303 3.92 -5.29 2.44
CA ASN A 303 3.37 -4.28 1.55
C ASN A 303 3.45 -4.69 0.08
N ILE A 304 3.68 -5.98 -0.20
CA ILE A 304 3.69 -6.54 -1.56
C ILE A 304 2.50 -7.48 -1.75
N ALA A 305 1.62 -7.15 -2.70
CA ALA A 305 0.54 -8.04 -3.14
C ALA A 305 0.81 -8.58 -4.54
N ILE A 306 0.36 -9.81 -4.80
CA ILE A 306 0.44 -10.45 -6.11
C ILE A 306 -0.91 -10.32 -6.81
N TRP A 307 -0.89 -10.04 -8.11
CA TRP A 307 -2.08 -10.02 -8.97
C TRP A 307 -1.78 -10.70 -10.31
N ASP A 308 -2.77 -11.34 -10.94
CA ASP A 308 -2.55 -11.97 -12.24
C ASP A 308 -2.51 -10.93 -13.37
N ALA A 309 -1.31 -10.63 -13.87
CA ALA A 309 -1.12 -9.69 -14.97
C ALA A 309 -1.33 -10.27 -16.38
N THR A 310 -1.63 -11.56 -16.48
CA THR A 310 -1.92 -12.19 -17.77
C THR A 310 -3.39 -12.03 -18.18
N SER A 311 -4.25 -11.58 -17.27
CA SER A 311 -5.69 -11.45 -17.50
C SER A 311 -6.26 -10.10 -17.04
N THR A 312 -7.32 -9.67 -17.71
CA THR A 312 -8.10 -8.49 -17.27
C THR A 312 -8.82 -8.75 -15.95
N GLN A 313 -9.14 -10.02 -15.66
CA GLN A 313 -9.75 -10.43 -14.39
C GLN A 313 -8.78 -10.23 -13.22
N GLY A 314 -7.52 -10.62 -13.37
CA GLY A 314 -6.51 -10.40 -12.34
C GLY A 314 -6.29 -8.92 -12.03
N LEU A 315 -6.40 -8.05 -13.04
CA LEU A 315 -6.37 -6.60 -12.81
C LEU A 315 -7.60 -6.07 -12.07
N GLU A 316 -8.79 -6.62 -12.30
CA GLU A 316 -9.98 -6.30 -11.49
C GLU A 316 -9.78 -6.72 -10.04
N GLU A 317 -9.21 -7.91 -9.81
CA GLU A 317 -8.89 -8.40 -8.47
C GLU A 317 -7.86 -7.50 -7.77
N ALA A 318 -6.83 -7.04 -8.50
CA ALA A 318 -5.88 -6.04 -8.00
C ALA A 318 -6.59 -4.75 -7.57
N GLY A 319 -7.53 -4.27 -8.38
CA GLY A 319 -8.40 -3.14 -8.04
C GLY A 319 -9.19 -3.36 -6.76
N GLN A 320 -9.77 -4.56 -6.58
CA GLN A 320 -10.50 -4.91 -5.35
C GLN A 320 -9.57 -4.96 -4.12
N VAL A 321 -8.33 -5.43 -4.27
CA VAL A 321 -7.33 -5.42 -3.19
C VAL A 321 -6.99 -3.99 -2.77
N ILE A 322 -6.74 -3.09 -3.74
CA ILE A 322 -6.51 -1.66 -3.48
C ILE A 322 -7.72 -1.04 -2.77
N GLN A 323 -8.93 -1.35 -3.24
CA GLN A 323 -10.18 -0.85 -2.68
C GLN A 323 -10.34 -1.28 -1.21
N GLN A 324 -10.09 -2.55 -0.89
CA GLN A 324 -10.21 -3.10 0.46
C GLN A 324 -9.16 -2.50 1.41
N ALA A 325 -7.91 -2.38 0.95
CA ALA A 325 -6.85 -1.75 1.71
C ALA A 325 -7.16 -0.29 2.05
N THR A 326 -7.64 0.45 1.04
CA THR A 326 -8.08 1.84 1.18
C THR A 326 -9.26 1.96 2.15
N GLU A 327 -10.25 1.07 2.05
CA GLU A 327 -11.40 1.07 2.95
C GLU A 327 -10.99 0.87 4.41
N LYS A 328 -10.17 -0.16 4.67
CA LYS A 328 -9.63 -0.43 6.02
C LYS A 328 -8.87 0.77 6.55
N PHE A 329 -8.07 1.39 5.70
CA PHE A 329 -7.31 2.59 6.05
C PHE A 329 -8.22 3.77 6.39
N MET A 330 -9.15 4.16 5.52
CA MET A 330 -10.03 5.32 5.72
C MET A 330 -10.94 5.14 6.95
N VAL A 331 -11.46 3.94 7.20
CA VAL A 331 -12.21 3.64 8.44
C VAL A 331 -11.28 3.74 9.66
N GLY A 332 -10.08 3.19 9.55
CA GLY A 332 -9.04 3.23 10.59
C GLY A 332 -8.62 4.64 11.00
N ARG A 333 -8.68 5.64 10.09
CA ARG A 333 -8.37 7.04 10.40
C ARG A 333 -9.15 7.56 11.61
N SER A 334 -10.43 7.21 11.70
CA SER A 334 -11.29 7.59 12.84
C SER A 334 -10.87 6.98 14.18
N GLN A 335 -10.07 5.91 14.13
CA GLN A 335 -9.54 5.19 15.28
C GLN A 335 -8.08 5.59 15.59
N GLY A 336 -7.57 6.64 14.95
CA GLY A 336 -6.19 7.12 15.14
C GLY A 336 -5.14 6.41 14.28
N ILE A 337 -5.52 5.54 13.35
CA ILE A 337 -4.57 4.96 12.40
C ILE A 337 -4.13 6.07 11.44
N ARG A 338 -2.82 6.29 11.35
CA ARG A 338 -2.23 7.30 10.45
C ARG A 338 -1.53 6.69 9.25
N GLY A 339 -1.08 5.44 9.35
CA GLY A 339 -0.41 4.69 8.29
C GLY A 339 -0.36 3.19 8.62
N SER A 340 0.10 2.38 7.67
CA SER A 340 0.28 0.94 7.81
C SER A 340 1.57 0.48 7.14
N ARG A 341 2.36 -0.34 7.86
CA ARG A 341 3.52 -1.06 7.30
C ARG A 341 3.16 -2.46 6.78
N ALA A 342 1.86 -2.80 6.80
CA ALA A 342 1.32 -4.11 6.42
C ALA A 342 -0.06 -3.94 5.77
N VAL A 343 -0.10 -3.23 4.64
CA VAL A 343 -1.33 -2.75 3.97
C VAL A 343 -2.22 -3.88 3.46
N PHE A 344 -1.57 -4.94 2.96
CA PHE A 344 -2.26 -6.09 2.37
C PHE A 344 -2.42 -7.25 3.33
N SER A 345 -1.82 -7.17 4.53
CA SER A 345 -1.91 -8.22 5.52
C SER A 345 -3.34 -8.33 6.04
N THR A 346 -3.99 -9.41 5.62
CA THR A 346 -5.27 -9.85 6.19
C THR A 346 -5.00 -10.56 7.51
N GLY A 347 -4.83 -9.76 8.56
CA GLY A 347 -5.00 -10.15 9.95
C GLY A 347 -3.95 -11.06 10.59
N ALA A 348 -3.38 -12.07 9.93
CA ALA A 348 -2.46 -12.96 10.64
C ALA A 348 -1.09 -12.37 10.87
N GLU A 349 -0.49 -11.70 9.88
CA GLU A 349 0.83 -11.05 10.04
C GLU A 349 0.76 -9.79 10.94
N THR A 350 -0.42 -9.22 11.18
CA THR A 350 -0.59 -8.11 12.15
C THR A 350 -0.54 -8.57 13.60
N VAL A 351 -0.59 -9.88 13.86
CA VAL A 351 -0.43 -10.41 15.22
C VAL A 351 1.05 -10.71 15.48
N ASN A 352 1.70 -9.84 16.23
CA ASN A 352 3.04 -10.04 16.75
C ASN A 352 3.06 -9.67 18.24
N LYS A 353 4.20 -9.80 18.90
CA LYS A 353 4.30 -9.49 20.33
C LYS A 353 3.96 -8.03 20.63
N ASP A 354 4.49 -7.11 19.83
CA ASP A 354 4.29 -5.67 20.01
C ASP A 354 2.81 -5.29 19.86
N THR A 355 2.09 -5.88 18.90
CA THR A 355 0.67 -5.59 18.70
C THR A 355 -0.21 -6.19 19.80
N ILE A 356 0.13 -7.38 20.30
CA ILE A 356 -0.56 -7.99 21.46
C ILE A 356 -0.37 -7.12 22.72
N GLU A 357 0.85 -6.66 22.97
CA GLU A 357 1.17 -5.77 24.10
C GLU A 357 0.46 -4.42 23.96
N ALA A 358 0.50 -3.81 22.79
CA ALA A 358 -0.18 -2.54 22.52
C ALA A 358 -1.71 -2.64 22.64
N ALA A 359 -2.28 -3.80 22.32
CA ALA A 359 -3.72 -4.08 22.50
C ALA A 359 -4.11 -4.41 23.95
N GLY A 360 -3.14 -4.51 24.87
CA GLY A 360 -3.38 -4.83 26.28
C GLY A 360 -3.94 -6.24 26.50
N LEU A 361 -3.70 -7.16 25.57
CA LEU A 361 -4.20 -8.54 25.66
C LEU A 361 -3.41 -9.34 26.69
N THR A 362 -4.08 -9.77 27.74
CA THR A 362 -3.51 -10.72 28.70
C THR A 362 -3.72 -12.16 28.23
N PRO A 363 -2.73 -13.05 28.38
CA PRO A 363 -2.91 -14.45 28.04
C PRO A 363 -3.99 -15.08 28.93
N ALA A 364 -4.83 -15.91 28.33
CA ALA A 364 -5.81 -16.73 29.05
C ALA A 364 -5.09 -17.68 30.01
N ASN A 365 -5.76 -18.05 31.11
CA ASN A 365 -5.18 -18.98 32.06
C ASN A 365 -5.05 -20.36 31.39
N PRO A 366 -3.88 -21.03 31.44
CA PRO A 366 -3.71 -22.36 30.86
C PRO A 366 -4.70 -23.42 31.37
N SER A 367 -5.31 -23.24 32.54
CA SER A 367 -6.36 -24.14 33.04
C SER A 367 -7.73 -23.94 32.36
N GLU A 368 -7.94 -22.83 31.66
CA GLU A 368 -9.20 -22.47 31.01
C GLU A 368 -9.31 -23.01 29.58
N TYR A 369 -8.22 -23.56 29.01
CA TYR A 369 -8.25 -24.05 27.65
C TYR A 369 -7.41 -25.30 27.43
N GLN A 370 -7.71 -26.02 26.35
CA GLN A 370 -6.96 -27.17 25.87
C GLN A 370 -6.74 -27.12 24.37
N LEU A 371 -5.54 -27.51 23.94
CA LEU A 371 -5.18 -27.62 22.52
C LEU A 371 -5.24 -29.10 22.13
N ILE A 372 -6.22 -29.44 21.30
CA ILE A 372 -6.50 -30.82 20.88
C ILE A 372 -6.05 -30.97 19.41
N PRO A 373 -5.09 -31.85 19.08
CA PRO A 373 -4.71 -32.10 17.70
C PRO A 373 -5.88 -32.75 16.93
N VAL A 374 -6.05 -32.40 15.66
CA VAL A 374 -7.07 -32.99 14.78
C VAL A 374 -6.42 -34.07 13.92
N ALA A 375 -6.62 -35.34 14.28
CA ALA A 375 -5.94 -36.46 13.63
C ALA A 375 -6.58 -36.86 12.28
N ARG A 376 -7.88 -36.61 12.11
CA ARG A 376 -8.65 -36.97 10.91
C ARG A 376 -9.82 -36.01 10.69
N GLU A 377 -10.45 -36.10 9.52
CA GLU A 377 -11.67 -35.35 9.26
C GLU A 377 -12.79 -35.85 10.20
N ALA A 378 -13.40 -34.91 10.91
CA ALA A 378 -14.52 -35.16 11.82
C ALA A 378 -15.34 -33.87 11.95
N THR A 379 -16.58 -33.98 12.42
CA THR A 379 -17.30 -32.79 12.88
C THR A 379 -16.73 -32.33 14.22
N ILE A 380 -16.78 -31.03 14.48
CA ILE A 380 -16.23 -30.45 15.71
C ILE A 380 -16.88 -31.05 16.96
N ARG A 381 -18.18 -31.37 16.90
CA ARG A 381 -18.88 -32.00 18.02
C ARG A 381 -18.37 -33.41 18.27
N ASP A 382 -18.29 -34.23 17.22
CA ASP A 382 -17.86 -35.61 17.34
C ASP A 382 -16.42 -35.67 17.85
N TRP A 383 -15.55 -34.80 17.33
CA TRP A 383 -14.15 -34.73 17.75
C TRP A 383 -13.99 -34.36 19.23
N VAL A 384 -14.73 -33.35 19.71
CA VAL A 384 -14.69 -32.94 21.13
C VAL A 384 -15.17 -34.07 22.05
N VAL A 385 -16.24 -34.78 21.67
CA VAL A 385 -16.77 -35.91 22.45
C VAL A 385 -15.83 -37.12 22.42
N GLU A 386 -15.26 -37.44 21.26
CA GLU A 386 -14.28 -38.52 21.07
C GLU A 386 -13.00 -38.28 21.89
N CYS A 387 -12.58 -37.02 22.03
CA CYS A 387 -11.49 -36.63 22.91
C CYS A 387 -11.85 -36.62 24.40
N GLY A 388 -13.08 -37.01 24.77
CA GLY A 388 -13.51 -37.15 26.18
C GLY A 388 -14.07 -35.87 26.80
N HIS A 389 -14.44 -34.87 26.00
CA HIS A 389 -14.96 -33.59 26.49
C HIS A 389 -16.46 -33.42 26.23
N THR A 390 -17.10 -32.59 27.04
CA THR A 390 -18.50 -32.21 26.81
C THR A 390 -18.58 -31.08 25.79
N PHE A 391 -19.24 -31.33 24.66
CA PHE A 391 -19.45 -30.29 23.65
C PHE A 391 -20.55 -29.30 24.08
N ARG A 392 -20.23 -28.01 24.06
CA ARG A 392 -21.18 -26.89 24.19
C ARG A 392 -21.03 -25.96 22.99
N THR A 393 -22.14 -25.45 22.46
CA THR A 393 -22.07 -24.49 21.34
C THR A 393 -21.26 -23.26 21.75
N GLY A 394 -20.23 -22.93 20.97
CA GLY A 394 -19.33 -21.81 21.23
C GLY A 394 -18.11 -22.12 22.10
N CYS A 395 -17.97 -23.34 22.66
CA CYS A 395 -16.80 -23.69 23.49
C CYS A 395 -15.54 -24.02 22.67
N ALA A 396 -15.68 -24.32 21.38
CA ALA A 396 -14.58 -24.81 20.56
C ALA A 396 -14.26 -23.84 19.41
N PHE A 397 -12.97 -23.63 19.19
CA PHE A 397 -12.42 -22.78 18.15
C PHE A 397 -11.56 -23.63 17.22
N TYR A 398 -11.82 -23.53 15.92
CA TYR A 398 -11.04 -24.25 14.91
C TYR A 398 -9.92 -23.36 14.39
N GLN A 399 -8.76 -23.94 14.12
CA GLN A 399 -7.67 -23.25 13.44
C GLN A 399 -8.10 -22.79 12.05
N LEU A 400 -7.83 -21.53 11.72
CA LEU A 400 -8.11 -20.98 10.39
C LEU A 400 -7.08 -21.52 9.38
N SER A 401 -7.44 -22.57 8.64
CA SER A 401 -6.59 -23.21 7.64
C SER A 401 -7.02 -22.95 6.18
N LYS A 402 -8.21 -22.37 5.98
CA LYS A 402 -8.77 -22.02 4.67
C LYS A 402 -9.53 -20.70 4.77
N SER A 403 -9.81 -20.07 3.63
CA SER A 403 -10.51 -18.77 3.61
C SER A 403 -11.94 -18.94 4.11
N GLU A 404 -12.34 -18.13 5.09
CA GLU A 404 -13.62 -18.28 5.79
C GLU A 404 -14.35 -16.95 5.94
N LYS A 405 -15.67 -16.98 5.84
CA LYS A 405 -16.52 -15.83 6.18
C LYS A 405 -16.81 -15.87 7.69
N ILE A 406 -16.23 -14.93 8.43
CA ILE A 406 -16.35 -14.81 9.88
C ILE A 406 -17.42 -13.79 10.19
N GLN A 407 -18.42 -14.20 10.98
CA GLN A 407 -19.50 -13.32 11.40
C GLN A 407 -19.03 -12.40 12.53
N ALA A 408 -19.65 -11.23 12.68
CA ALA A 408 -19.34 -10.26 13.73
C ALA A 408 -19.32 -10.88 15.13
N ARG A 409 -20.35 -11.69 15.43
CA ARG A 409 -20.53 -12.37 16.73
C ARG A 409 -19.51 -13.46 17.07
N LYS A 410 -18.70 -13.92 16.12
CA LYS A 410 -17.74 -15.01 16.37
C LYS A 410 -16.49 -14.43 17.01
N GLN A 411 -16.08 -15.05 18.11
CA GLN A 411 -14.84 -14.71 18.78
C GLN A 411 -13.62 -15.23 18.02
N ILE A 412 -12.50 -14.54 18.21
CA ILE A 412 -11.19 -14.87 17.68
C ILE A 412 -10.27 -15.18 18.86
N ALA A 413 -9.41 -16.18 18.67
CA ALA A 413 -8.33 -16.47 19.58
C ALA A 413 -7.01 -16.56 18.80
N VAL A 414 -5.92 -16.15 19.42
CA VAL A 414 -4.56 -16.20 18.86
C VAL A 414 -3.70 -17.05 19.78
N LEU A 415 -3.01 -18.04 19.22
CA LEU A 415 -2.06 -18.90 19.92
C LEU A 415 -0.62 -18.49 19.59
N GLU A 416 0.22 -18.19 20.58
CA GLU A 416 1.68 -18.08 20.42
C GLU A 416 2.30 -19.48 20.35
N LYS A 417 2.88 -19.85 19.21
CA LYS A 417 3.37 -21.22 18.92
C LYS A 417 4.52 -21.66 19.83
N LYS A 418 5.34 -20.72 20.31
CA LYS A 418 6.53 -21.01 21.15
C LYS A 418 6.16 -21.40 22.58
N THR A 419 5.10 -20.81 23.11
CA THR A 419 4.72 -20.93 24.53
C THR A 419 3.36 -21.61 24.73
N ASP A 420 2.63 -21.85 23.63
CA ASP A 420 1.24 -22.25 23.59
C ASP A 420 0.31 -21.35 24.42
N ARG A 421 0.67 -20.06 24.59
CA ARG A 421 -0.19 -19.05 25.23
C ARG A 421 -1.30 -18.62 24.28
N VAL A 422 -2.52 -18.57 24.80
CA VAL A 422 -3.70 -18.16 24.05
C VAL A 422 -4.14 -16.77 24.48
N TYR A 423 -4.40 -15.89 23.51
CA TYR A 423 -4.93 -14.55 23.70
C TYR A 423 -6.34 -14.51 23.07
N THR A 424 -7.33 -14.07 23.84
CA THR A 424 -8.74 -14.03 23.40
C THR A 424 -9.37 -12.69 23.80
N GLY A 425 -10.52 -12.36 23.21
CA GLY A 425 -11.29 -11.16 23.56
C GLY A 425 -11.69 -10.34 22.33
N PRO A 426 -12.50 -9.27 22.51
CA PRO A 426 -12.79 -8.30 21.45
C PRO A 426 -11.52 -7.72 20.81
N GLU A 427 -10.48 -7.50 21.60
CA GLU A 427 -9.19 -6.94 21.19
C GLU A 427 -8.47 -7.90 20.23
N ALA A 428 -8.60 -9.22 20.42
CA ALA A 428 -8.02 -10.22 19.52
C ALA A 428 -8.66 -10.15 18.11
N ARG A 429 -9.92 -9.72 18.00
CA ARG A 429 -10.58 -9.46 16.70
C ARG A 429 -10.03 -8.18 16.06
N ALA A 430 -9.83 -7.14 16.86
CA ALA A 430 -9.24 -5.88 16.41
C ALA A 430 -7.79 -6.06 15.93
N LEU A 431 -7.00 -6.94 16.56
CA LEU A 431 -5.64 -7.30 16.12
C LEU A 431 -5.59 -7.83 14.69
N LEU A 432 -6.61 -8.59 14.28
CA LEU A 432 -6.73 -9.08 12.90
C LEU A 432 -7.22 -7.98 11.93
N GLY A 433 -7.48 -6.77 12.43
CA GLY A 433 -8.09 -5.68 11.68
C GLY A 433 -9.48 -6.02 11.16
N LEU A 434 -10.20 -6.92 11.84
CA LEU A 434 -11.52 -7.35 11.40
C LEU A 434 -12.58 -6.38 11.92
N PRO A 435 -13.48 -5.89 11.04
CA PRO A 435 -14.55 -5.00 11.47
C PRO A 435 -15.60 -5.75 12.31
N ASP A 436 -16.45 -5.00 13.01
CA ASP A 436 -17.60 -5.51 13.76
C ASP A 436 -18.77 -5.92 12.84
N MET A 437 -18.46 -6.43 11.65
CA MET A 437 -19.39 -6.97 10.67
C MET A 437 -18.87 -8.28 10.10
N GLU A 438 -19.64 -8.91 9.21
CA GLU A 438 -19.16 -10.11 8.54
C GLU A 438 -17.99 -9.78 7.60
N ALA A 439 -16.86 -10.46 7.78
CA ALA A 439 -15.67 -10.27 6.97
C ALA A 439 -15.12 -11.62 6.49
N ARG A 440 -14.58 -11.66 5.28
CA ARG A 440 -13.86 -12.83 4.76
C ARG A 440 -12.41 -12.74 5.20
N VAL A 441 -11.91 -13.79 5.84
CA VAL A 441 -10.55 -13.86 6.37
C VAL A 441 -9.83 -15.01 5.70
N LYS A 442 -8.67 -14.72 5.12
CA LYS A 442 -7.80 -15.74 4.54
C LYS A 442 -6.89 -16.29 5.64
N PRO A 443 -6.59 -17.59 5.64
CA PRO A 443 -5.53 -18.14 6.47
C PRO A 443 -4.24 -17.54 5.93
N ASP A 444 -3.43 -17.01 6.83
CA ASP A 444 -2.19 -16.36 6.45
C ASP A 444 -1.05 -16.90 7.31
N HIS A 445 0.14 -16.92 6.75
CA HIS A 445 1.28 -17.60 7.36
C HIS A 445 1.97 -16.66 8.34
N ASN A 446 1.78 -16.90 9.64
CA ASN A 446 2.52 -16.22 10.69
C ASN A 446 3.48 -17.21 11.36
N ASP A 447 4.77 -16.88 11.46
CA ASP A 447 5.79 -17.77 12.02
C ASP A 447 5.62 -18.03 13.51
N ASP A 448 5.12 -17.05 14.27
CA ASP A 448 5.03 -17.07 15.73
C ASP A 448 3.62 -17.36 16.24
N PHE A 449 2.57 -17.09 15.46
CA PHE A 449 1.18 -17.14 15.91
C PHE A 449 0.26 -18.00 15.04
N THR A 450 -0.80 -18.54 15.64
CA THR A 450 -1.86 -19.30 14.95
C THR A 450 -3.23 -18.72 15.29
N ILE A 451 -4.06 -18.46 14.28
CA ILE A 451 -5.42 -17.93 14.47
C ILE A 451 -6.43 -19.06 14.62
N PHE A 452 -7.30 -18.89 15.61
CA PHE A 452 -8.45 -19.73 15.88
C PHE A 452 -9.74 -18.92 15.80
N VAL A 453 -10.79 -19.53 15.26
CA VAL A 453 -12.11 -18.91 15.10
C VAL A 453 -13.14 -19.73 15.82
N GLN A 454 -13.99 -19.07 16.62
CA GLN A 454 -15.06 -19.74 17.36
C GLN A 454 -16.04 -20.43 16.40
N SER A 455 -16.39 -21.69 16.71
CA SER A 455 -17.48 -22.38 16.05
C SER A 455 -18.76 -22.25 16.86
N THR A 456 -19.80 -21.71 16.22
CA THR A 456 -21.19 -21.79 16.69
C THR A 456 -21.95 -22.94 16.01
N SER A 457 -21.30 -23.72 15.15
CA SER A 457 -21.90 -24.84 14.42
C SER A 457 -21.46 -26.17 15.01
N VAL A 458 -22.41 -27.08 15.20
CA VAL A 458 -22.16 -28.47 15.62
C VAL A 458 -21.54 -29.31 14.51
N ASN A 459 -21.83 -28.98 13.24
CA ASN A 459 -21.44 -29.76 12.06
C ASN A 459 -20.22 -29.18 11.34
N ARG A 460 -19.43 -28.33 12.02
CA ARG A 460 -18.21 -27.76 11.43
C ARG A 460 -17.20 -28.87 11.20
N LYS A 461 -16.84 -29.12 9.93
CA LYS A 461 -15.79 -30.08 9.58
C LYS A 461 -14.41 -29.54 9.97
N LEU A 462 -13.66 -30.31 10.75
CA LEU A 462 -12.28 -30.02 11.11
C LEU A 462 -11.34 -30.58 10.04
N VAL A 463 -10.23 -29.88 9.80
CA VAL A 463 -9.22 -30.27 8.80
C VAL A 463 -8.13 -31.09 9.51
N PRO A 464 -7.73 -32.26 8.99
CA PRO A 464 -6.62 -33.03 9.54
C PRO A 464 -5.33 -32.20 9.67
N HIS A 465 -4.48 -32.56 10.63
CA HIS A 465 -3.20 -31.88 10.90
C HIS A 465 -3.33 -30.41 11.33
N THR A 466 -4.52 -30.01 11.78
CA THR A 466 -4.74 -28.74 12.46
C THR A 466 -4.91 -28.96 13.96
N ARG A 467 -5.01 -27.87 14.73
CA ARG A 467 -5.37 -27.91 16.14
C ARG A 467 -6.79 -27.39 16.34
N LEU A 468 -7.44 -27.89 17.38
CA LEU A 468 -8.68 -27.38 17.95
C LEU A 468 -8.37 -26.75 19.31
N LEU A 469 -8.80 -25.52 19.52
CA LEU A 469 -8.75 -24.87 20.82
C LEU A 469 -10.10 -25.06 21.51
N LEU A 470 -10.11 -25.76 22.64
CA LEU A 470 -11.29 -25.97 23.46
C LEU A 470 -11.21 -25.07 24.70
N MET A 471 -12.18 -24.18 24.87
CA MET A 471 -12.34 -23.38 26.08
C MET A 471 -13.22 -24.15 27.07
N SER A 472 -12.85 -24.10 28.35
CA SER A 472 -13.45 -24.89 29.45
C SER A 472 -14.70 -24.23 30.03
#